data_AF-A0A1J4X4Q0-F1
#
_entry.id   AF-A0A1J4X4Q0-F1
#
_cell.length_a   1.000
_cell.length_b   1.000
_cell.length_c   1.000
_cell.angle_alpha   90.00
_cell.angle_beta   90.00
_cell.angle_gamma   90.00
#
_symmetry.space_group_name_H-M   'P 1'
#
loop_
_entity.id
_entity.type
_entity.pdbx_description
1 polymer ?
#
loop_
_entity_poly.entity_id
_entity_poly.type
_entity_poly.pdbx_seq_one_letter_code
_entity_poly.pdbx_strand_id
1 'polypeptide(L)'
;MTELPPSGILRRCFTLLAPLLLLPALLGACGSKDERIDQAFDAQVPITIRTVYLVDDRFPGLDQPTLEKAVKVAQQVAQERFALQKLTFLPLEVRPIGPWFTGVLGTAHPKEATYPLRKSVSRQMNNEQEQFYRQFDLKELLGFLPPEKAAGATLADFHRYLMQTWEMKLAKFKALQYQGKSVFTPEQSPWQLASNWMEVFRRQRGYDFMLTNTAIFYDLLDNPYPHTIFKHAKMGGMGEKSPHAPNGRGHAAMASLVGFTNIEYLHEADLPAEEAAEGLGAVLMAHELGHMLFELEDYYDHPRDCLMNTPPAALGYHDAWVALNTAHRVCPKCRPLITAAKEHWLDSLQTRR
;
A
#
# COMPACT_ATOMS: atom_id res chain seq x y z
N MET A 1 58.58 -49.65 21.92
CA MET A 1 58.67 -48.24 22.31
C MET A 1 59.84 -47.65 21.56
N THR A 2 59.56 -47.01 20.44
CA THR A 2 60.53 -46.43 19.51
C THR A 2 59.83 -45.25 18.87
N GLU A 3 60.17 -44.05 19.32
CA GLU A 3 59.60 -42.78 18.89
C GLU A 3 60.22 -42.33 17.56
N LEU A 4 59.37 -41.82 16.67
CA LEU A 4 59.73 -41.08 15.46
C LEU A 4 59.26 -39.62 15.61
N PRO A 5 59.98 -38.64 15.06
CA PRO A 5 59.68 -37.22 15.23
C PRO A 5 58.73 -36.68 14.15
N PRO A 6 57.97 -35.58 14.42
CA PRO A 6 57.25 -34.86 13.37
C PRO A 6 58.05 -33.67 12.81
N SER A 7 57.98 -33.59 11.48
CA SER A 7 58.00 -32.39 10.60
C SER A 7 57.34 -31.15 11.23
N GLY A 8 57.67 -29.89 10.95
CA GLY A 8 58.39 -29.26 9.84
C GLY A 8 57.63 -27.97 9.44
N ILE A 9 58.38 -26.88 9.16
CA ILE A 9 58.02 -25.76 8.25
C ILE A 9 56.97 -24.75 8.83
N LEU A 10 57.14 -23.42 8.96
CA LEU A 10 57.76 -22.34 8.15
C LEU A 10 58.01 -21.10 9.04
N ARG A 11 59.16 -20.44 8.90
CA ARG A 11 59.48 -19.10 9.46
C ARG A 11 60.38 -18.36 8.45
N ARG A 12 60.29 -17.01 8.45
CA ARG A 12 61.10 -15.97 7.74
C ARG A 12 60.40 -15.41 6.49
N CYS A 13 60.46 -14.12 6.13
CA CYS A 13 61.06 -12.87 6.66
C CYS A 13 60.56 -11.68 5.79
N PHE A 14 61.08 -10.46 6.06
CA PHE A 14 60.86 -9.11 5.47
C PHE A 14 59.85 -8.28 6.27
N THR A 15 60.21 -7.27 7.09
CA THR A 15 61.22 -6.19 7.08
C THR A 15 61.10 -5.20 5.92
N LEU A 16 60.52 -4.01 6.21
CA LEU A 16 60.98 -2.64 5.92
C LEU A 16 59.81 -1.69 5.59
N LEU A 17 59.51 -0.70 6.46
CA LEU A 17 59.76 0.73 6.20
C LEU A 17 59.13 1.66 7.26
N ALA A 18 59.83 2.78 7.41
CA ALA A 18 59.82 3.83 8.42
C ALA A 18 58.55 4.72 8.52
N PRO A 19 58.44 5.54 9.59
CA PRO A 19 57.29 6.39 9.89
C PRO A 19 57.42 7.80 9.28
N LEU A 20 56.28 8.43 8.94
CA LEU A 20 56.21 9.88 8.74
C LEU A 20 54.89 10.45 9.28
N LEU A 21 55.07 11.30 10.27
CA LEU A 21 54.11 12.22 10.86
C LEU A 21 53.72 13.33 9.86
N LEU A 22 52.59 13.98 10.16
CA LEU A 22 52.10 15.29 9.69
C LEU A 22 51.20 15.31 8.44
N LEU A 23 49.90 15.18 8.67
CA LEU A 23 48.88 16.05 8.07
C LEU A 23 47.55 15.96 8.86
N PRO A 24 47.36 16.77 9.92
CA PRO A 24 46.04 17.07 10.43
C PRO A 24 45.41 18.17 9.55
N ALA A 25 44.07 18.19 9.46
CA ALA A 25 43.24 19.21 8.80
C ALA A 25 43.09 19.11 7.28
N LEU A 26 42.42 18.05 6.78
CA LEU A 26 41.63 18.10 5.53
C LEU A 26 40.43 17.14 5.52
N LEU A 27 40.00 16.61 6.68
CA LEU A 27 38.63 16.07 6.84
C LEU A 27 37.72 17.24 7.21
N GLY A 28 37.56 18.14 6.24
CA GLY A 28 36.47 19.09 6.26
C GLY A 28 35.17 18.32 6.38
N ALA A 29 34.38 18.69 7.39
CA ALA A 29 32.94 18.64 7.40
C ALA A 29 32.30 17.86 6.24
N CYS A 30 32.26 16.52 6.32
CA CYS A 30 31.13 15.78 5.78
C CYS A 30 29.95 16.01 6.74
N GLY A 31 29.53 17.28 6.85
CA GLY A 31 28.15 17.56 7.14
C GLY A 31 27.38 16.86 6.05
N SER A 32 26.50 15.93 6.45
CA SER A 32 25.40 15.49 5.62
C SER A 32 24.67 16.74 5.19
N LYS A 33 25.08 17.32 4.05
CA LYS A 33 24.23 18.22 3.31
C LYS A 33 23.02 17.35 3.00
N ASP A 34 21.95 17.60 3.73
CA ASP A 34 20.60 17.45 3.21
C ASP A 34 20.67 17.94 1.76
N GLU A 35 20.82 17.01 0.82
CA GLU A 35 20.51 17.22 -0.57
C GLU A 35 19.00 17.45 -0.59
N ARG A 36 18.61 18.68 -0.24
CA ARG A 36 17.40 19.30 -0.77
C ARG A 36 17.54 19.14 -2.27
N ILE A 37 16.71 18.26 -2.81
CA ILE A 37 16.54 18.08 -4.23
C ILE A 37 15.91 19.37 -4.75
N ASP A 38 16.74 20.37 -5.05
CA ASP A 38 16.31 21.60 -5.71
C ASP A 38 16.21 21.43 -7.23
N GLN A 39 16.47 20.24 -7.77
CA GLN A 39 15.97 19.87 -9.09
C GLN A 39 14.58 19.29 -8.93
N ALA A 40 13.63 20.18 -8.64
CA ALA A 40 12.23 19.93 -8.91
C ALA A 40 12.14 19.39 -10.34
N PHE A 41 11.80 18.11 -10.46
CA PHE A 41 11.27 17.59 -11.70
C PHE A 41 9.98 18.37 -11.95
N ASP A 42 10.10 19.45 -12.73
CA ASP A 42 9.01 20.32 -13.15
C ASP A 42 8.21 19.51 -14.17
N ALA A 43 7.40 18.57 -13.67
CA ALA A 43 6.36 17.94 -14.46
C ALA A 43 5.39 19.06 -14.83
N GLN A 44 5.72 19.84 -15.87
CA GLN A 44 4.91 20.93 -16.36
C GLN A 44 3.57 20.43 -16.92
N VAL A 45 3.43 19.12 -17.08
CA VAL A 45 2.20 18.44 -17.50
C VAL A 45 1.20 18.48 -16.34
N PRO A 46 0.09 19.23 -16.49
CA PRO A 46 -0.99 19.18 -15.53
C PRO A 46 -1.60 17.78 -15.50
N ILE A 47 -1.81 17.24 -14.30
CA ILE A 47 -2.51 15.98 -14.08
C ILE A 47 -3.82 16.32 -13.40
N THR A 48 -4.92 15.88 -13.98
CA THR A 48 -6.25 16.15 -13.46
C THR A 48 -6.92 14.83 -13.12
N ILE A 49 -7.19 14.60 -11.84
CA ILE A 49 -7.78 13.36 -11.33
C ILE A 49 -9.30 13.52 -11.25
N ARG A 50 -10.03 12.63 -11.92
CA ARG A 50 -11.49 12.50 -11.77
C ARG A 50 -11.80 11.59 -10.60
N THR A 51 -12.56 12.11 -9.63
CA THR A 51 -12.88 11.36 -8.42
C THR A 51 -14.38 11.19 -8.24
N VAL A 52 -14.79 9.98 -7.87
CA VAL A 52 -16.16 9.67 -7.44
C VAL A 52 -16.14 9.14 -6.02
N TYR A 53 -17.11 9.56 -5.21
CA TYR A 53 -17.47 8.95 -3.95
C TYR A 53 -18.70 8.05 -4.13
N LEU A 54 -18.49 6.76 -3.97
CA LEU A 54 -19.48 5.69 -4.08
C LEU A 54 -20.05 5.37 -2.71
N VAL A 55 -21.28 5.83 -2.48
CA VAL A 55 -21.97 5.77 -1.18
C VAL A 55 -22.74 4.47 -1.04
N ASP A 56 -22.42 3.74 0.02
CA ASP A 56 -23.20 2.63 0.57
C ASP A 56 -24.01 3.14 1.75
N ASP A 57 -25.33 3.12 1.63
CA ASP A 57 -26.26 3.68 2.61
C ASP A 57 -26.28 2.91 3.94
N ARG A 58 -25.66 1.73 3.99
CA ARG A 58 -25.57 0.93 5.21
C ARG A 58 -24.42 1.32 6.13
N PHE A 59 -23.43 2.05 5.62
CA PHE A 59 -22.24 2.41 6.37
C PHE A 59 -22.21 3.91 6.61
N PRO A 60 -21.64 4.36 7.74
CA PRO A 60 -21.48 5.79 7.98
C PRO A 60 -20.49 6.33 6.94
N GLY A 61 -20.87 7.41 6.28
CA GLY A 61 -19.99 8.18 5.39
C GLY A 61 -19.34 9.34 6.13
N LEU A 62 -18.44 10.02 5.44
CA LEU A 62 -17.99 11.36 5.82
C LEU A 62 -18.87 12.39 5.12
N ASP A 63 -19.05 13.56 5.74
CA ASP A 63 -19.74 14.67 5.08
C ASP A 63 -18.91 15.24 3.92
N GLN A 64 -19.56 16.00 3.04
CA GLN A 64 -18.92 16.54 1.85
C GLN A 64 -17.72 17.47 2.19
N PRO A 65 -17.81 18.41 3.14
CA PRO A 65 -16.65 19.23 3.52
C PRO A 65 -15.45 18.40 3.99
N THR A 66 -15.68 17.32 4.74
CA THR A 66 -14.63 16.43 5.23
C THR A 66 -13.98 15.66 4.07
N LEU A 67 -14.78 15.17 3.12
CA LEU A 67 -14.27 14.51 1.91
C LEU A 67 -13.45 15.47 1.04
N GLU A 68 -13.93 16.68 0.83
CA GLU A 68 -13.22 17.71 0.07
C GLU A 68 -11.90 18.11 0.76
N LYS A 69 -11.90 18.20 2.10
CA LYS A 69 -10.67 18.38 2.89
C LYS A 69 -9.70 17.22 2.65
N ALA A 70 -10.16 15.96 2.71
CA ALA A 70 -9.30 14.79 2.50
C ALA A 70 -8.70 14.76 1.08
N VAL A 71 -9.50 15.06 0.05
CA VAL A 71 -9.03 15.19 -1.34
C VAL A 71 -7.94 16.26 -1.46
N LYS A 72 -8.14 17.43 -0.84
CA LYS A 72 -7.16 18.52 -0.85
C LYS A 72 -5.86 18.12 -0.15
N VAL A 73 -5.95 17.44 0.99
CA VAL A 73 -4.77 16.93 1.72
C VAL A 73 -4.04 15.89 0.86
N ALA A 74 -4.75 14.95 0.24
CA ALA A 74 -4.15 13.96 -0.66
C ALA A 74 -3.40 14.62 -1.82
N GLN A 75 -4.00 15.65 -2.42
CA GLN A 75 -3.36 16.44 -3.48
C GLN A 75 -2.06 17.09 -2.98
N GLN A 76 -2.08 17.77 -1.83
CA GLN A 76 -0.90 18.43 -1.26
C GLN A 76 0.20 17.42 -0.95
N VAL A 77 -0.14 16.31 -0.30
CA VAL A 77 0.83 15.27 0.05
C VAL A 77 1.41 14.63 -1.21
N ALA A 78 0.61 14.29 -2.22
CA ALA A 78 1.12 13.75 -3.47
C ALA A 78 1.99 14.78 -4.24
N GLN A 79 1.62 16.05 -4.24
CA GLN A 79 2.42 17.15 -4.81
C GLN A 79 3.81 17.21 -4.17
N GLU A 80 3.88 17.14 -2.84
CA GLU A 80 5.13 17.18 -2.07
C GLU A 80 5.94 15.88 -2.24
N ARG A 81 5.31 14.73 -2.03
CA ARG A 81 5.98 13.42 -1.93
C ARG A 81 6.37 12.82 -3.26
N PHE A 82 5.67 13.18 -4.32
CA PHE A 82 5.95 12.71 -5.65
C PHE A 82 6.39 13.83 -6.59
N ALA A 83 6.60 15.06 -6.09
CA ALA A 83 6.96 16.23 -6.88
C ALA A 83 6.02 16.42 -8.09
N LEU A 84 4.72 16.46 -7.83
CA LEU A 84 3.63 16.56 -8.82
C LEU A 84 2.95 17.94 -8.79
N GLN A 85 3.70 19.02 -8.94
CA GLN A 85 3.25 20.40 -8.65
C GLN A 85 1.93 20.84 -9.32
N LYS A 86 1.58 20.25 -10.47
CA LYS A 86 0.35 20.55 -11.22
C LYS A 86 -0.71 19.44 -11.13
N LEU A 87 -0.64 18.60 -10.09
CA LEU A 87 -1.70 17.65 -9.75
C LEU A 87 -2.91 18.42 -9.24
N THR A 88 -4.06 18.16 -9.82
CA THR A 88 -5.35 18.75 -9.46
C THR A 88 -6.42 17.67 -9.40
N PHE A 89 -7.33 17.79 -8.44
CA PHE A 89 -8.55 17.00 -8.41
C PHE A 89 -9.70 17.80 -9.00
N LEU A 90 -10.52 17.15 -9.83
CA LEU A 90 -11.82 17.72 -10.21
C LEU A 90 -12.80 17.65 -9.04
N PRO A 91 -13.87 18.46 -9.05
CA PRO A 91 -14.90 18.40 -8.03
C PRO A 91 -15.38 16.97 -7.80
N LEU A 92 -15.50 16.59 -6.53
CA LEU A 92 -15.91 15.27 -6.12
C LEU A 92 -17.33 14.98 -6.60
N GLU A 93 -17.50 13.94 -7.41
CA GLU A 93 -18.82 13.45 -7.78
C GLU A 93 -19.33 12.46 -6.74
N VAL A 94 -20.60 12.52 -6.36
CA VAL A 94 -21.20 11.59 -5.39
C VAL A 94 -22.24 10.71 -6.09
N ARG A 95 -22.12 9.38 -5.92
CA ARG A 95 -23.05 8.41 -6.53
C ARG A 95 -23.40 7.28 -5.56
N PRO A 96 -24.62 6.72 -5.62
CA PRO A 96 -24.93 5.50 -4.90
C PRO A 96 -24.15 4.31 -5.49
N ILE A 97 -23.54 3.50 -4.62
CA ILE A 97 -22.64 2.41 -5.05
C ILE A 97 -23.36 1.34 -5.87
N GLY A 98 -24.56 0.93 -5.44
CA GLY A 98 -25.30 -0.18 -6.05
C GLY A 98 -25.60 0.05 -7.54
N PRO A 99 -26.37 1.10 -7.91
CA PRO A 99 -26.65 1.41 -9.31
C PRO A 99 -25.39 1.63 -10.15
N TRP A 100 -24.34 2.21 -9.56
CA TRP A 100 -23.07 2.42 -10.26
C TRP A 100 -22.36 1.10 -10.56
N PHE A 101 -22.21 0.21 -9.57
CA PHE A 101 -21.60 -1.12 -9.73
C PHE A 101 -22.37 -1.94 -10.77
N THR A 102 -23.71 -1.94 -10.70
CA THR A 102 -24.57 -2.61 -11.68
C THR A 102 -24.39 -2.03 -13.08
N GLY A 103 -24.23 -0.71 -13.22
CA GLY A 103 -23.96 -0.07 -14.50
C GLY A 103 -22.60 -0.45 -15.11
N VAL A 104 -21.56 -0.58 -14.27
CA VAL A 104 -20.20 -0.93 -14.72
C VAL A 104 -20.06 -2.41 -15.05
N LEU A 105 -20.59 -3.28 -14.18
CA LEU A 105 -20.47 -4.73 -14.33
C LEU A 105 -21.54 -5.30 -15.28
N GLY A 106 -22.68 -4.61 -15.43
CA GLY A 106 -23.81 -5.08 -16.24
C GLY A 106 -24.37 -6.39 -15.70
N THR A 107 -24.68 -7.33 -16.60
CA THR A 107 -25.10 -8.70 -16.26
C THR A 107 -23.92 -9.62 -15.95
N ALA A 108 -22.69 -9.17 -16.16
CA ALA A 108 -21.50 -9.87 -15.70
C ALA A 108 -21.34 -9.61 -14.20
N HIS A 109 -22.30 -10.09 -13.41
CA HIS A 109 -22.07 -10.23 -11.99
C HIS A 109 -20.81 -11.09 -11.85
N PRO A 110 -19.79 -10.60 -11.14
CA PRO A 110 -18.59 -11.38 -10.89
C PRO A 110 -19.02 -12.67 -10.23
N LYS A 111 -18.38 -13.80 -10.62
CA LYS A 111 -18.57 -15.15 -10.09
C LYS A 111 -19.40 -15.11 -8.81
N GLU A 112 -20.69 -15.49 -8.87
CA GLU A 112 -21.53 -15.65 -7.67
C GLU A 112 -20.64 -16.11 -6.54
N ALA A 113 -20.61 -15.40 -5.41
CA ALA A 113 -19.66 -15.52 -4.29
C ALA A 113 -19.54 -16.96 -3.74
N THR A 114 -19.00 -17.85 -4.56
CA THR A 114 -18.87 -19.29 -4.37
C THR A 114 -17.44 -19.61 -3.95
N TYR A 115 -16.51 -18.66 -4.11
CA TYR A 115 -15.09 -18.98 -4.18
C TYR A 115 -14.21 -18.71 -2.94
N PRO A 116 -14.66 -18.03 -1.86
CA PRO A 116 -13.93 -18.20 -0.59
C PRO A 116 -14.80 -18.42 0.66
N LEU A 117 -16.07 -18.01 0.68
CA LEU A 117 -16.83 -18.02 1.93
C LEU A 117 -17.30 -19.43 2.34
N ARG A 118 -17.34 -20.38 1.40
CA ARG A 118 -17.89 -21.73 1.61
C ARG A 118 -16.85 -22.85 1.62
N LYS A 119 -15.61 -22.62 1.17
CA LYS A 119 -14.57 -23.66 1.08
C LYS A 119 -13.46 -23.37 2.09
N SER A 120 -12.97 -24.43 2.74
CA SER A 120 -11.73 -24.37 3.52
C SER A 120 -10.60 -23.93 2.60
N VAL A 121 -9.81 -22.95 3.03
CA VAL A 121 -8.64 -22.50 2.28
C VAL A 121 -7.52 -23.51 2.47
N SER A 122 -6.79 -23.82 1.40
CA SER A 122 -5.59 -24.66 1.53
C SER A 122 -4.58 -23.96 2.44
N ARG A 123 -4.09 -24.69 3.44
CA ARG A 123 -2.96 -24.25 4.27
C ARG A 123 -1.60 -24.60 3.65
N GLN A 124 -1.62 -25.33 2.53
CA GLN A 124 -0.44 -25.58 1.72
C GLN A 124 -0.33 -24.49 0.67
N MET A 125 0.85 -23.87 0.64
CA MET A 125 1.21 -22.85 -0.34
C MET A 125 1.29 -23.50 -1.72
N ASN A 126 0.67 -22.87 -2.71
CA ASN A 126 0.83 -23.24 -4.12
C ASN A 126 1.98 -22.44 -4.77
N ASN A 127 2.32 -22.77 -6.02
CA ASN A 127 3.41 -22.11 -6.73
C ASN A 127 3.18 -20.61 -6.97
N GLU A 128 1.93 -20.20 -7.19
CA GLU A 128 1.58 -18.79 -7.46
C GLU A 128 1.79 -17.93 -6.20
N GLN A 129 1.33 -18.42 -5.05
CA GLN A 129 1.54 -17.81 -3.74
C GLN A 129 3.03 -17.77 -3.38
N GLU A 130 3.78 -18.83 -3.68
CA GLU A 130 5.22 -18.85 -3.45
C GLU A 130 5.93 -17.78 -4.31
N GLN A 131 5.58 -17.68 -5.60
CA GLN A 131 6.12 -16.64 -6.49
C GLN A 131 5.76 -15.24 -5.99
N PHE A 132 4.53 -15.04 -5.55
CA PHE A 132 4.09 -13.78 -4.95
C PHE A 132 4.94 -13.41 -3.73
N TYR A 133 5.19 -14.32 -2.79
CA TYR A 133 6.00 -13.97 -1.62
C TYR A 133 7.48 -13.74 -1.94
N ARG A 134 8.00 -14.35 -3.00
CA ARG A 134 9.42 -14.21 -3.39
C ARG A 134 9.78 -12.80 -3.86
N GLN A 135 8.81 -11.92 -4.06
CA GLN A 135 9.06 -10.49 -4.31
C GLN A 135 9.46 -9.72 -3.04
N PHE A 136 9.29 -10.31 -1.85
CA PHE A 136 9.62 -9.69 -0.57
C PHE A 136 10.77 -10.43 0.14
N ASP A 137 11.53 -9.73 0.99
CA ASP A 137 12.50 -10.39 1.86
C ASP A 137 11.74 -11.20 2.93
N LEU A 138 12.10 -12.47 3.10
CA LEU A 138 11.48 -13.33 4.12
C LEU A 138 11.55 -12.70 5.51
N LYS A 139 12.66 -12.05 5.88
CA LYS A 139 12.83 -11.40 7.18
C LYS A 139 11.77 -10.31 7.42
N GLU A 140 11.36 -9.60 6.38
CA GLU A 140 10.33 -8.58 6.45
C GLU A 140 8.95 -9.23 6.67
N LEU A 141 8.64 -10.28 5.90
CA LEU A 141 7.40 -11.05 6.06
C LEU A 141 7.30 -11.65 7.46
N LEU A 142 8.40 -12.20 7.99
CA LEU A 142 8.45 -12.76 9.34
C LEU A 142 8.20 -11.71 10.44
N GLY A 143 8.34 -10.41 10.14
CA GLY A 143 7.98 -9.32 11.05
C GLY A 143 6.49 -9.26 11.40
N PHE A 144 5.62 -9.91 10.62
CA PHE A 144 4.19 -10.05 10.95
C PHE A 144 3.88 -11.22 11.89
N LEU A 145 4.84 -12.12 12.12
CA LEU A 145 4.67 -13.22 13.07
C LEU A 145 4.97 -12.74 14.50
N PRO A 146 4.29 -13.28 15.51
CA PRO A 146 4.74 -13.17 16.90
C PRO A 146 6.20 -13.60 17.04
N PRO A 147 7.02 -12.97 17.91
CA PRO A 147 8.45 -13.26 18.02
C PRO A 147 8.76 -14.75 18.22
N GLU A 148 7.94 -15.46 19.01
CA GLU A 148 8.06 -16.89 19.29
C GLU A 148 7.79 -17.78 18.06
N LYS A 149 7.11 -17.24 17.05
CA LYS A 149 6.83 -17.91 15.77
C LYS A 149 7.76 -17.47 14.65
N ALA A 150 8.43 -16.32 14.78
CA ALA A 150 9.34 -15.81 13.76
C ALA A 150 10.69 -16.53 13.74
N ALA A 151 11.18 -16.97 14.90
CA ALA A 151 12.49 -17.59 15.03
C ALA A 151 12.57 -18.93 14.26
N GLY A 152 13.38 -18.96 13.20
CA GLY A 152 13.59 -20.16 12.37
C GLY A 152 12.41 -20.51 11.46
N ALA A 153 11.40 -19.64 11.34
CA ALA A 153 10.27 -19.87 10.47
C ALA A 153 10.65 -19.86 8.99
N THR A 154 10.02 -20.76 8.24
CA THR A 154 10.13 -20.81 6.78
C THR A 154 9.02 -19.99 6.14
N LEU A 155 9.13 -19.77 4.82
CA LEU A 155 8.03 -19.18 4.05
C LEU A 155 6.73 -19.99 4.14
N ALA A 156 6.83 -21.32 4.21
CA ALA A 156 5.67 -22.19 4.38
C ALA A 156 5.00 -22.02 5.76
N ASP A 157 5.78 -21.79 6.82
CA ASP A 157 5.24 -21.50 8.15
C ASP A 157 4.56 -20.14 8.21
N PHE A 158 5.16 -19.13 7.55
CA PHE A 158 4.55 -17.82 7.36
C PHE A 158 3.20 -17.94 6.64
N HIS A 159 3.15 -18.60 5.48
CA HIS A 159 1.91 -18.80 4.72
C HIS A 159 0.84 -19.51 5.55
N ARG A 160 1.21 -20.58 6.26
CA ARG A 160 0.28 -21.30 7.14
C ARG A 160 -0.33 -20.38 8.20
N TYR A 161 0.49 -19.55 8.84
CA TYR A 161 0.01 -18.60 9.85
C TYR A 161 -0.85 -17.49 9.25
N LEU A 162 -0.49 -17.01 8.05
CA LEU A 162 -1.28 -16.02 7.32
C LEU A 162 -2.68 -16.55 6.98
N MET A 163 -2.77 -17.77 6.45
CA MET A 163 -4.06 -18.40 6.12
C MET A 163 -4.89 -18.68 7.37
N GLN A 164 -4.28 -19.12 8.47
CA GLN A 164 -4.98 -19.25 9.77
C GLN A 164 -5.53 -17.91 10.25
N THR A 165 -4.75 -16.84 10.09
CA THR A 165 -5.18 -15.48 10.45
C THR A 165 -6.34 -15.03 9.57
N TRP A 166 -6.28 -15.29 8.26
CA TRP A 166 -7.36 -14.98 7.34
C TRP A 166 -8.65 -15.74 7.71
N GLU A 167 -8.58 -17.06 7.98
CA GLU A 167 -9.74 -17.87 8.38
C GLU A 167 -10.41 -17.34 9.65
N MET A 168 -9.60 -17.02 10.68
CA MET A 168 -10.08 -16.40 11.92
C MET A 168 -10.78 -15.07 11.65
N LYS A 169 -10.22 -14.23 10.79
CA LYS A 169 -10.77 -12.92 10.48
C LYS A 169 -11.99 -12.99 9.60
N LEU A 170 -12.07 -13.95 8.69
CA LEU A 170 -13.29 -14.23 7.94
C LEU A 170 -14.44 -14.57 8.88
N ALA A 171 -14.20 -15.40 9.90
CA ALA A 171 -15.22 -15.72 10.90
C ALA A 171 -15.69 -14.47 11.66
N LYS A 172 -14.76 -13.58 12.05
CA LYS A 172 -15.10 -12.29 12.66
C LYS A 172 -15.89 -11.39 11.71
N PHE A 173 -15.46 -11.26 10.46
CA PHE A 173 -16.09 -10.43 9.44
C PHE A 173 -17.52 -10.90 9.13
N LYS A 174 -17.76 -12.22 9.08
CA LYS A 174 -19.10 -12.82 8.92
C LYS A 174 -20.01 -12.60 10.12
N ALA A 175 -19.45 -12.53 11.32
CA ALA A 175 -20.21 -12.30 12.55
C ALA A 175 -20.42 -10.80 12.84
N LEU A 176 -19.69 -9.92 12.15
CA LEU A 176 -19.70 -8.49 12.40
C LEU A 176 -21.06 -7.89 12.05
N GLN A 177 -21.60 -7.11 12.97
CA GLN A 177 -22.85 -6.39 12.78
C GLN A 177 -22.63 -4.89 12.94
N TYR A 178 -23.40 -4.12 12.18
CA TYR A 178 -23.50 -2.67 12.32
C TYR A 178 -24.98 -2.30 12.31
N GLN A 179 -25.42 -1.53 13.31
CA GLN A 179 -26.83 -1.15 13.50
C GLN A 179 -27.80 -2.36 13.44
N GLY A 180 -27.40 -3.49 14.03
CA GLY A 180 -28.20 -4.72 14.06
C GLY A 180 -28.28 -5.50 12.75
N LYS A 181 -27.54 -5.08 11.71
CA LYS A 181 -27.46 -5.78 10.42
C LYS A 181 -26.07 -6.34 10.21
N SER A 182 -25.95 -7.51 9.57
CA SER A 182 -24.65 -8.07 9.20
C SER A 182 -23.90 -7.12 8.29
N VAL A 183 -22.64 -6.80 8.60
CA VAL A 183 -21.78 -5.97 7.74
C VAL A 183 -21.58 -6.62 6.38
N PHE A 184 -21.54 -7.95 6.31
CA PHE A 184 -21.40 -8.70 5.07
C PHE A 184 -22.67 -9.46 4.74
N THR A 185 -23.26 -9.25 3.55
CA THR A 185 -24.43 -10.01 3.09
C THR A 185 -24.27 -10.48 1.64
N PRO A 186 -24.82 -11.64 1.25
CA PRO A 186 -24.73 -12.14 -0.13
C PRO A 186 -25.21 -11.14 -1.18
N GLU A 187 -26.27 -10.39 -0.88
CA GLU A 187 -26.88 -9.41 -1.76
C GLU A 187 -25.95 -8.22 -2.06
N GLN A 188 -25.02 -7.94 -1.15
CA GLN A 188 -24.02 -6.87 -1.29
C GLN A 188 -22.64 -7.36 -1.68
N SER A 189 -22.47 -8.68 -1.84
CA SER A 189 -21.22 -9.26 -2.31
C SER A 189 -20.65 -8.61 -3.59
N PRO A 190 -21.44 -8.04 -4.53
CA PRO A 190 -20.87 -7.36 -5.70
C PRO A 190 -19.88 -6.25 -5.38
N TRP A 191 -20.08 -5.45 -4.32
CA TRP A 191 -19.15 -4.37 -3.94
C TRP A 191 -18.42 -4.59 -2.61
N GLN A 192 -18.65 -5.72 -1.93
CA GLN A 192 -17.98 -6.07 -0.67
C GLN A 192 -16.82 -7.04 -0.82
N LEU A 193 -16.47 -7.45 -2.05
CA LEU A 193 -15.36 -8.37 -2.34
C LEU A 193 -14.29 -7.66 -3.17
N ALA A 194 -13.03 -7.75 -2.75
CA ALA A 194 -11.88 -7.17 -3.45
C ALA A 194 -11.77 -7.63 -4.91
N SER A 195 -12.03 -8.92 -5.17
CA SER A 195 -12.02 -9.48 -6.53
C SER A 195 -13.00 -8.79 -7.49
N ASN A 196 -14.12 -8.29 -6.98
CA ASN A 196 -15.11 -7.59 -7.78
C ASN A 196 -14.68 -6.15 -8.07
N TRP A 197 -13.98 -5.51 -7.13
CA TRP A 197 -13.35 -4.22 -7.36
C TRP A 197 -12.28 -4.30 -8.46
N MET A 198 -11.48 -5.38 -8.51
CA MET A 198 -10.55 -5.59 -9.64
C MET A 198 -11.29 -5.63 -10.99
N GLU A 199 -12.45 -6.28 -11.05
CA GLU A 199 -13.24 -6.33 -12.28
C GLU A 199 -13.86 -4.98 -12.63
N VAL A 200 -14.30 -4.22 -11.63
CA VAL A 200 -14.72 -2.83 -11.80
C VAL A 200 -13.60 -1.99 -12.40
N PHE A 201 -12.36 -2.09 -11.90
CA PHE A 201 -11.23 -1.35 -12.45
C PHE A 201 -11.04 -1.61 -13.94
N ARG A 202 -11.14 -2.88 -14.38
CA ARG A 202 -10.99 -3.24 -15.80
C ARG A 202 -12.08 -2.67 -16.70
N ARG A 203 -13.28 -2.39 -16.17
CA ARG A 203 -14.46 -2.03 -16.95
C ARG A 203 -14.88 -0.57 -16.83
N GLN A 204 -14.65 0.04 -15.68
CA GLN A 204 -15.10 1.39 -15.39
C GLN A 204 -14.52 2.36 -16.42
N ARG A 205 -15.32 3.36 -16.78
CA ARG A 205 -14.92 4.42 -17.69
C ARG A 205 -15.25 5.73 -17.01
N GLY A 206 -14.22 6.53 -16.74
CA GLY A 206 -14.42 7.94 -16.42
C GLY A 206 -13.87 8.42 -15.08
N TYR A 207 -13.42 7.52 -14.20
CA TYR A 207 -12.79 7.93 -12.93
C TYR A 207 -11.36 7.43 -12.84
N ASP A 208 -10.51 8.25 -12.25
CA ASP A 208 -9.13 7.92 -11.93
C ASP A 208 -9.04 7.44 -10.48
N PHE A 209 -9.86 8.01 -9.60
CA PHE A 209 -9.86 7.69 -8.17
C PHE A 209 -11.28 7.46 -7.64
N MET A 210 -11.48 6.41 -6.84
CA MET A 210 -12.77 6.05 -6.26
C MET A 210 -12.69 6.06 -4.73
N LEU A 211 -13.55 6.82 -4.08
CA LEU A 211 -13.77 6.76 -2.64
C LEU A 211 -15.01 5.91 -2.37
N THR A 212 -15.03 5.18 -1.26
CA THR A 212 -16.24 4.48 -0.82
C THR A 212 -16.27 4.30 0.70
N ASN A 213 -17.44 4.33 1.32
CA ASN A 213 -17.63 3.96 2.72
C ASN A 213 -17.96 2.47 2.93
N THR A 214 -17.97 1.66 1.87
CA THR A 214 -18.20 0.21 1.96
C THR A 214 -17.06 -0.50 2.69
N ALA A 215 -17.42 -1.46 3.55
CA ALA A 215 -16.51 -2.48 4.05
C ALA A 215 -16.19 -3.51 2.94
N ILE A 216 -14.92 -3.59 2.53
CA ILE A 216 -14.47 -4.50 1.47
C ILE A 216 -13.64 -5.61 2.09
N PHE A 217 -14.10 -6.85 1.92
CA PHE A 217 -13.40 -8.02 2.37
C PHE A 217 -12.32 -8.45 1.37
N TYR A 218 -11.16 -8.81 1.90
CA TYR A 218 -10.02 -9.26 1.09
C TYR A 218 -10.14 -10.75 0.75
N ASP A 219 -10.60 -11.06 -0.46
CA ASP A 219 -10.85 -12.43 -0.94
C ASP A 219 -9.84 -12.95 -1.97
N LEU A 220 -8.77 -12.20 -2.24
CA LEU A 220 -7.73 -12.54 -3.22
C LEU A 220 -6.63 -13.40 -2.59
N LEU A 221 -6.87 -14.70 -2.50
CA LEU A 221 -5.98 -15.65 -1.83
C LEU A 221 -4.80 -16.14 -2.68
N ASP A 222 -4.84 -15.90 -3.99
CA ASP A 222 -3.72 -16.19 -4.89
C ASP A 222 -2.59 -15.15 -4.73
N ASN A 223 -2.94 -13.92 -4.30
CA ASN A 223 -2.02 -12.83 -4.00
C ASN A 223 -2.20 -12.38 -2.54
N PRO A 224 -1.86 -13.19 -1.53
CA PRO A 224 -2.27 -12.94 -0.15
C PRO A 224 -1.43 -11.85 0.53
N TYR A 225 -1.72 -10.57 0.27
CA TYR A 225 -1.00 -9.43 0.87
C TYR A 225 -1.03 -9.49 2.41
N PRO A 226 0.14 -9.65 3.07
CA PRO A 226 0.24 -9.78 4.51
C PRO A 226 -0.44 -8.64 5.26
N HIS A 227 -0.18 -7.40 4.87
CA HIS A 227 -0.67 -6.23 5.58
C HIS A 227 -2.19 -6.16 5.59
N THR A 228 -2.85 -6.52 4.48
CA THR A 228 -4.31 -6.53 4.37
C THR A 228 -4.91 -7.62 5.25
N ILE A 229 -4.34 -8.83 5.17
CA ILE A 229 -4.80 -9.97 5.98
C ILE A 229 -4.56 -9.70 7.46
N PHE A 230 -3.42 -9.13 7.86
CA PHE A 230 -3.10 -8.80 9.26
C PHE A 230 -3.79 -7.52 9.77
N LYS A 231 -4.26 -6.61 8.91
CA LYS A 231 -5.16 -5.50 9.23
C LYS A 231 -6.61 -5.86 8.89
N HIS A 232 -7.19 -6.69 9.75
CA HIS A 232 -8.62 -7.08 9.70
C HIS A 232 -9.13 -7.84 8.46
N ALA A 233 -8.27 -8.27 7.53
CA ALA A 233 -8.69 -8.89 6.27
C ALA A 233 -9.68 -8.00 5.49
N LYS A 234 -9.51 -6.68 5.65
CA LYS A 234 -10.24 -5.66 4.89
C LYS A 234 -9.30 -4.96 3.92
N MET A 235 -9.82 -4.58 2.77
CA MET A 235 -9.09 -3.74 1.82
C MET A 235 -9.29 -2.27 2.20
N GLY A 236 -8.19 -1.59 2.54
CA GLY A 236 -8.18 -0.15 2.81
C GLY A 236 -8.15 0.67 1.53
N GLY A 237 -7.40 0.22 0.53
CA GLY A 237 -7.38 0.77 -0.81
C GLY A 237 -6.74 -0.22 -1.78
N MET A 238 -6.72 0.15 -3.06
CA MET A 238 -6.11 -0.63 -4.13
C MET A 238 -5.86 0.26 -5.35
N GLY A 239 -4.65 0.18 -5.91
CA GLY A 239 -4.34 0.64 -7.27
C GLY A 239 -4.31 -0.54 -8.24
N GLU A 240 -5.03 -0.46 -9.35
CA GLU A 240 -5.15 -1.57 -10.30
C GLU A 240 -5.24 -1.07 -11.75
N LYS A 241 -4.95 -1.97 -12.70
CA LYS A 241 -5.10 -1.68 -14.14
C LYS A 241 -6.54 -1.32 -14.48
N SER A 242 -6.71 -0.12 -14.99
CA SER A 242 -7.95 0.45 -15.50
C SER A 242 -7.71 1.09 -16.87
N PRO A 243 -7.80 0.31 -17.97
CA PRO A 243 -7.41 0.76 -19.32
C PRO A 243 -8.17 1.99 -19.83
N HIS A 244 -9.31 2.31 -19.22
CA HIS A 244 -10.17 3.42 -19.60
C HIS A 244 -10.16 4.57 -18.57
N ALA A 245 -9.29 4.50 -17.56
CA ALA A 245 -9.02 5.62 -16.67
C ALA A 245 -8.42 6.79 -17.47
N PRO A 246 -9.02 7.98 -17.43
CA PRO A 246 -8.68 9.05 -18.35
C PRO A 246 -7.29 9.64 -18.13
N ASN A 247 -6.80 9.69 -16.89
CA ASN A 247 -5.57 10.39 -16.51
C ASN A 247 -4.62 9.54 -15.65
N GLY A 248 -5.07 8.40 -15.12
CA GLY A 248 -4.23 7.45 -14.38
C GLY A 248 -3.38 6.50 -15.24
N ARG A 249 -3.17 6.79 -16.53
CA ARG A 249 -2.31 6.01 -17.46
C ARG A 249 -2.65 4.53 -17.57
N GLY A 250 -3.94 4.23 -17.65
CA GLY A 250 -4.39 2.84 -17.68
C GLY A 250 -4.39 2.18 -16.30
N HIS A 251 -4.22 2.94 -15.22
CA HIS A 251 -4.48 2.56 -13.84
C HIS A 251 -5.50 3.49 -13.21
N ALA A 252 -6.19 3.00 -12.20
CA ALA A 252 -6.99 3.82 -11.30
C ALA A 252 -6.78 3.32 -9.87
N ALA A 253 -7.16 4.14 -8.91
CA ALA A 253 -7.06 3.83 -7.49
C ALA A 253 -8.42 3.88 -6.79
N MET A 254 -8.50 3.20 -5.65
CA MET A 254 -9.63 3.32 -4.75
C MET A 254 -9.20 3.37 -3.30
N ALA A 255 -9.98 4.05 -2.46
CA ALA A 255 -9.82 4.06 -1.01
C ALA A 255 -11.16 3.86 -0.31
N SER A 256 -11.19 2.93 0.64
CA SER A 256 -12.30 2.70 1.56
C SER A 256 -12.15 3.53 2.83
N LEU A 257 -13.20 4.30 3.13
CA LEU A 257 -13.30 5.13 4.33
C LEU A 257 -13.59 4.30 5.59
N VAL A 258 -13.86 3.00 5.47
CA VAL A 258 -14.36 2.19 6.60
C VAL A 258 -13.41 2.19 7.80
N GLY A 259 -12.09 2.32 7.57
CA GLY A 259 -11.08 2.45 8.63
C GLY A 259 -11.23 3.72 9.49
N PHE A 260 -11.92 4.74 8.96
CA PHE A 260 -12.18 6.03 9.60
C PHE A 260 -13.61 6.11 10.15
N THR A 261 -14.35 5.01 10.13
CA THR A 261 -15.71 4.92 10.68
C THR A 261 -15.71 4.35 12.08
N ASN A 262 -16.82 4.47 12.79
CA ASN A 262 -17.01 3.93 14.14
C ASN A 262 -17.45 2.45 14.16
N ILE A 263 -17.26 1.71 13.07
CA ILE A 263 -17.60 0.28 13.04
C ILE A 263 -16.54 -0.47 13.84
N GLU A 264 -16.95 -1.02 15.00
CA GLU A 264 -16.11 -1.86 15.84
C GLU A 264 -15.42 -2.96 15.00
N TYR A 265 -14.18 -3.31 15.35
CA TYR A 265 -13.29 -4.18 14.57
C TYR A 265 -12.73 -3.62 13.25
N LEU A 266 -13.41 -2.73 12.54
CA LEU A 266 -12.90 -2.14 11.28
C LEU A 266 -12.26 -0.76 11.47
N HIS A 267 -12.54 -0.10 12.59
CA HIS A 267 -11.94 1.16 12.99
C HIS A 267 -10.42 1.02 13.21
N GLU A 268 -9.64 1.81 12.49
CA GLU A 268 -8.16 1.83 12.54
C GLU A 268 -7.61 3.26 12.72
N ALA A 269 -8.49 4.25 12.71
CA ALA A 269 -8.16 5.64 12.89
C ALA A 269 -8.45 6.05 14.33
N ASP A 270 -7.50 5.85 15.23
CA ASP A 270 -7.49 6.51 16.55
C ASP A 270 -7.21 8.02 16.42
N LEU A 271 -7.79 8.66 15.40
CA LEU A 271 -7.71 10.07 15.11
C LEU A 271 -8.96 10.76 15.68
N PRO A 272 -8.81 11.96 16.26
CA PRO A 272 -9.95 12.85 16.47
C PRO A 272 -10.75 13.02 15.18
N ALA A 273 -12.07 13.20 15.28
CA ALA A 273 -12.95 13.29 14.11
C ALA A 273 -12.52 14.44 13.17
N GLU A 274 -11.99 15.53 13.73
CA GLU A 274 -11.43 16.68 12.99
C GLU A 274 -10.18 16.36 12.17
N GLU A 275 -9.42 15.31 12.54
CA GLU A 275 -8.19 14.86 11.89
C GLU A 275 -8.41 13.66 10.95
N ALA A 276 -9.59 13.03 10.98
CA ALA A 276 -9.91 11.88 10.14
C ALA A 276 -9.72 12.18 8.63
N ALA A 277 -10.09 13.39 8.19
CA ALA A 277 -9.84 13.84 6.81
C ALA A 277 -8.36 13.93 6.47
N GLU A 278 -7.52 14.33 7.43
CA GLU A 278 -6.08 14.49 7.22
C GLU A 278 -5.40 13.13 7.15
N GLY A 279 -5.73 12.22 8.07
CA GLY A 279 -5.26 10.83 7.99
C GLY A 279 -5.71 10.13 6.71
N LEU A 280 -6.98 10.28 6.33
CA LEU A 280 -7.52 9.72 5.08
C LEU A 280 -6.78 10.26 3.86
N GLY A 281 -6.65 11.58 3.75
CA GLY A 281 -6.01 12.22 2.61
C GLY A 281 -4.50 11.91 2.54
N ALA A 282 -3.80 12.11 3.66
CA ALA A 282 -2.34 12.05 3.70
C ALA A 282 -1.80 10.61 3.71
N VAL A 283 -2.46 9.69 4.43
CA VAL A 283 -1.98 8.31 4.53
C VAL A 283 -2.58 7.48 3.42
N LEU A 284 -3.90 7.36 3.38
CA LEU A 284 -4.56 6.38 2.52
C LEU A 284 -4.63 6.86 1.08
N MET A 285 -5.24 8.01 0.81
CA MET A 285 -5.44 8.47 -0.56
C MET A 285 -4.11 8.76 -1.28
N ALA A 286 -3.16 9.42 -0.60
CA ALA A 286 -1.86 9.70 -1.19
C ALA A 286 -1.02 8.43 -1.45
N HIS A 287 -1.15 7.39 -0.61
CA HIS A 287 -0.56 6.09 -0.85
C HIS A 287 -1.11 5.46 -2.13
N GLU A 288 -2.44 5.44 -2.30
CA GLU A 288 -3.08 4.88 -3.50
C GLU A 288 -2.75 5.66 -4.79
N LEU A 289 -2.53 6.99 -4.68
CA LEU A 289 -2.00 7.77 -5.81
C LEU A 289 -0.59 7.31 -6.21
N GLY A 290 0.22 6.86 -5.25
CA GLY A 290 1.54 6.28 -5.51
C GLY A 290 1.44 5.02 -6.38
N HIS A 291 0.54 4.10 -6.03
CA HIS A 291 0.24 2.93 -6.85
C HIS A 291 -0.28 3.32 -8.24
N MET A 292 -1.28 4.20 -8.32
CA MET A 292 -1.93 4.55 -9.58
C MET A 292 -0.99 5.28 -10.56
N LEU A 293 -0.22 6.26 -10.09
CA LEU A 293 0.55 7.13 -10.97
C LEU A 293 1.92 6.55 -11.32
N PHE A 294 2.53 5.83 -10.38
CA PHE A 294 3.92 5.41 -10.47
C PHE A 294 4.11 3.90 -10.40
N GLU A 295 3.03 3.12 -10.24
CA GLU A 295 3.07 1.66 -10.11
C GLU A 295 4.04 1.23 -8.99
N LEU A 296 4.15 2.05 -7.93
CA LEU A 296 4.94 1.71 -6.76
C LEU A 296 4.31 0.51 -6.07
N GLU A 297 5.10 -0.39 -5.53
CA GLU A 297 4.60 -1.51 -4.75
C GLU A 297 4.40 -1.12 -3.28
N ASP A 298 3.74 -1.99 -2.51
CA ASP A 298 3.83 -1.98 -1.07
C ASP A 298 5.20 -2.46 -0.62
N TYR A 299 5.87 -1.68 0.23
CA TYR A 299 7.19 -2.05 0.75
C TYR A 299 7.14 -2.27 2.26
N TYR A 300 7.81 -3.33 2.73
CA TYR A 300 7.84 -3.70 4.14
C TYR A 300 9.08 -3.20 4.88
N ASP A 301 10.06 -2.64 4.15
CA ASP A 301 11.36 -2.19 4.65
C ASP A 301 11.65 -0.72 4.36
N HIS A 302 10.63 0.02 3.93
CA HIS A 302 10.76 1.44 3.70
C HIS A 302 10.83 2.21 5.03
N PRO A 303 11.46 3.41 5.04
CA PRO A 303 11.40 4.30 6.19
C PRO A 303 9.96 4.56 6.64
N ARG A 304 9.74 4.79 7.94
CA ARG A 304 8.39 5.03 8.49
C ARG A 304 7.68 6.24 7.90
N ASP A 305 8.44 7.22 7.40
CA ASP A 305 7.97 8.44 6.73
C ASP A 305 7.71 8.25 5.22
N CYS A 306 7.81 7.02 4.70
CA CYS A 306 7.46 6.72 3.32
C CYS A 306 5.97 6.36 3.19
N LEU A 307 5.28 6.99 2.25
CA LEU A 307 3.88 6.68 1.93
C LEU A 307 3.67 5.20 1.57
N MET A 308 4.62 4.60 0.85
CA MET A 308 4.53 3.21 0.41
C MET A 308 5.05 2.20 1.45
N ASN A 309 5.38 2.68 2.67
CA ASN A 309 5.80 1.78 3.73
C ASN A 309 4.59 1.15 4.40
N THR A 310 4.63 -0.16 4.49
CA THR A 310 3.55 -0.98 5.00
C THR A 310 4.08 -1.79 6.18
N PRO A 311 4.28 -1.13 7.34
CA PRO A 311 4.93 -1.75 8.48
C PRO A 311 4.12 -2.92 9.05
N PRO A 312 4.77 -3.86 9.77
CA PRO A 312 4.06 -4.90 10.51
C PRO A 312 2.97 -4.31 11.41
N ALA A 313 1.89 -5.07 11.58
CA ALA A 313 0.51 -4.74 12.01
C ALA A 313 0.25 -3.79 13.22
N ALA A 314 1.26 -3.15 13.80
CA ALA A 314 1.16 -2.30 14.98
C ALA A 314 1.02 -0.79 14.69
N LEU A 315 1.20 -0.31 13.45
CA LEU A 315 1.03 1.11 13.13
C LEU A 315 -0.36 1.39 12.54
N GLY A 316 -1.17 2.09 13.32
CA GLY A 316 -2.48 2.61 12.91
C GLY A 316 -2.36 3.85 12.00
N TYR A 317 -3.49 4.35 11.51
CA TYR A 317 -3.49 5.51 10.61
C TYR A 317 -2.96 6.79 11.29
N HIS A 318 -3.18 6.96 12.59
CA HIS A 318 -2.64 8.09 13.36
C HIS A 318 -1.10 8.08 13.36
N ASP A 319 -0.47 6.96 13.72
CA ASP A 319 0.98 6.88 13.79
C ASP A 319 1.64 7.08 12.42
N ALA A 320 1.01 6.55 11.36
CA ALA A 320 1.44 6.77 9.99
C ALA A 320 1.35 8.26 9.61
N TRP A 321 0.24 8.92 9.96
CA TRP A 321 0.06 10.35 9.71
C TRP A 321 1.10 11.21 10.45
N VAL A 322 1.37 10.92 11.74
CA VAL A 322 2.41 11.60 12.52
C VAL A 322 3.80 11.40 11.89
N ALA A 323 4.12 10.17 11.47
CA ALA A 323 5.39 9.88 10.80
C ALA A 323 5.53 10.62 9.46
N LEU A 324 4.45 10.77 8.70
CA LEU A 324 4.45 11.52 7.45
C LEU A 324 4.61 13.03 7.70
N ASN A 325 3.90 13.60 8.66
CA ASN A 325 3.96 15.04 8.93
C ASN A 325 5.32 15.53 9.46
N THR A 326 6.17 14.62 9.94
CA THR A 326 7.49 14.99 10.51
C THR A 326 8.63 15.00 9.49
N ALA A 327 8.42 14.51 8.26
CA ALA A 327 9.48 14.43 7.26
C ALA A 327 8.95 14.74 5.86
N HIS A 328 9.26 15.90 5.28
CA HIS A 328 8.71 16.35 3.98
C HIS A 328 9.54 15.92 2.76
N ARG A 329 10.06 14.70 2.74
CA ARG A 329 10.96 14.24 1.67
C ARG A 329 10.38 13.09 0.86
N VAL A 330 10.77 13.04 -0.41
CA VAL A 330 10.56 11.86 -1.28
C VAL A 330 11.38 10.71 -0.70
N CYS A 331 10.73 9.57 -0.47
CA CYS A 331 11.41 8.36 0.00
C CYS A 331 12.60 8.03 -0.92
N PRO A 332 13.84 7.89 -0.41
CA PRO A 332 15.01 7.58 -1.23
C PRO A 332 14.86 6.29 -2.05
N LYS A 333 14.13 5.29 -1.52
CA LYS A 333 13.88 4.02 -2.21
C LYS A 333 12.82 4.12 -3.31
N CYS A 334 11.77 4.95 -3.12
CA CYS A 334 10.77 5.19 -4.17
C CYS A 334 11.27 6.14 -5.28
N ARG A 335 12.26 7.00 -4.97
CA ARG A 335 12.70 8.07 -5.88
C ARG A 335 13.13 7.60 -7.27
N PRO A 336 13.90 6.52 -7.44
CA PRO A 336 14.29 6.05 -8.77
C PRO A 336 13.08 5.66 -9.62
N LEU A 337 12.11 4.97 -9.03
CA LEU A 337 10.88 4.54 -9.71
C LEU A 337 10.00 5.73 -10.11
N ILE A 338 9.82 6.69 -9.19
CA ILE A 338 9.10 7.94 -9.48
C ILE A 338 9.78 8.69 -10.62
N THR A 339 11.11 8.77 -10.63
CA THR A 339 11.88 9.48 -11.67
C THR A 339 11.69 8.82 -13.02
N ALA A 340 11.89 7.50 -13.10
CA ALA A 340 11.73 6.73 -14.34
C ALA A 340 10.31 6.79 -14.90
N ALA A 341 9.29 6.66 -14.04
CA ALA A 341 7.90 6.77 -14.45
C ALA A 341 7.58 8.14 -15.04
N LYS A 342 8.13 9.21 -14.46
CA LYS A 342 7.94 10.58 -14.97
C LYS A 342 8.65 10.84 -16.29
N GLU A 343 9.87 10.33 -16.48
CA GLU A 343 10.57 10.42 -17.77
C GLU A 343 9.73 9.74 -18.87
N HIS A 344 9.21 8.55 -18.57
CA HIS A 344 8.32 7.83 -19.47
C HIS A 344 7.01 8.59 -19.76
N TRP A 345 6.50 9.39 -18.81
CA TRP A 345 5.34 10.27 -19.06
C TRP A 345 5.65 11.31 -20.14
N LEU A 346 6.79 11.99 -20.02
CA LEU A 346 7.20 13.03 -20.96
C LEU A 346 7.33 12.47 -22.37
N ASP A 347 7.94 11.30 -22.52
CA ASP A 347 8.11 10.62 -23.81
C ASP A 347 6.75 10.23 -24.43
N SER A 348 5.82 9.71 -23.61
CA SER A 348 4.49 9.31 -24.07
C SER A 348 3.62 10.49 -24.56
N LEU A 349 3.90 11.70 -24.07
CA LEU A 349 3.19 12.92 -24.49
C LEU A 349 3.79 13.54 -25.73
N GLN A 350 5.12 13.43 -25.92
CA GLN A 350 5.79 13.89 -27.14
C GLN A 350 5.42 13.03 -28.35
N THR A 351 5.24 11.73 -28.18
CA THR A 351 4.86 10.78 -29.25
C THR A 351 3.41 10.85 -29.69
N ARG A 352 2.54 11.55 -28.94
CA ARG A 352 1.12 11.77 -29.28
C ARG A 352 0.86 13.11 -29.98
N ARG A 353 1.89 13.94 -30.15
CA ARG A 353 1.86 15.17 -30.95
C ARG A 353 2.42 14.87 -32.33
#